data_AF-Q5LX10-F1
#
_entry.id   AF-Q5LX10-F1
#
_cell.length_a   1.000
_cell.length_b   1.000
_cell.length_c   1.000
_cell.angle_alpha   90.00
_cell.angle_beta   90.00
_cell.angle_gamma   90.00
#
_symmetry.space_group_name_H-M   'P 1'
#
loop_
_entity.id
_entity.type
_entity.pdbx_description
1 polymer ?
#
loop_
_entity_poly.entity_id
_entity_poly.type
_entity_poly.pdbx_seq_one_letter_code
_entity_poly.pdbx_strand_id
1 'polypeptide(L)'
;MTQTVLVLGASGRFGRNAAEAFGRAGWTVRQFDRKRDDLDAAARGADVIVNAWNPPYPDWAATVPGLHARVIKTAQATGATVIIPGNVYVFGADTPAPWGPDSPHAATNPLGRIRIDMEAAYRASGVRTILLRAGDFLDTCASGNWFDQVMIKRLDKGRFTYPGNPDIPHAWAYLPDLARATVTLSERRETLPVFCDLTYPGYTMTGRQIATGLEQVTGRRVALKRMNWLPLHLARPVWSLAGSLLEMRYLWNTPHSLDGAAFAKVLPEFVQTPFEQALASAIPARLLAAQVHPDQAVAAGL
;
A
#
# COMPACT_ATOMS: atom_id res chain seq x y z
N MET A 1 10.12 24.17 13.74
CA MET A 1 9.07 23.15 13.90
C MET A 1 9.78 21.86 14.27
N THR A 2 9.26 21.10 15.23
CA THR A 2 9.75 19.74 15.45
C THR A 2 9.42 18.91 14.19
N GLN A 3 10.23 17.90 13.88
CA GLN A 3 9.96 16.95 12.80
C GLN A 3 9.72 15.59 13.46
N THR A 4 8.63 15.48 14.20
CA THR A 4 8.26 14.26 14.93
C THR A 4 7.13 13.54 14.23
N VAL A 5 7.32 12.25 13.94
CA VAL A 5 6.28 11.37 13.41
C VAL A 5 5.93 10.28 14.41
N LEU A 6 4.65 10.05 14.64
CA LEU A 6 4.13 8.88 15.33
C LEU A 6 3.63 7.85 14.31
N VAL A 7 4.23 6.67 14.28
CA VAL A 7 3.86 5.59 13.36
C VAL A 7 3.00 4.56 14.08
N LEU A 8 1.72 4.50 13.73
CA LEU A 8 0.79 3.47 14.19
C LEU A 8 0.92 2.25 13.28
N GLY A 9 1.24 1.08 13.84
CA GLY A 9 1.42 -0.14 13.05
C GLY A 9 2.81 -0.25 12.41
N ALA A 10 3.86 0.19 13.11
CA ALA A 10 5.24 0.14 12.63
C ALA A 10 5.78 -1.27 12.31
N SER A 11 5.15 -2.33 12.85
CA SER A 11 5.47 -3.72 12.48
C SER A 11 4.79 -4.19 11.18
N GLY A 12 3.87 -3.40 10.64
CA GLY A 12 3.18 -3.68 9.38
C GLY A 12 4.02 -3.25 8.16
N ARG A 13 3.57 -3.66 6.97
CA ARG A 13 4.30 -3.44 5.70
C ARG A 13 4.58 -1.96 5.43
N PHE A 14 3.51 -1.17 5.39
CA PHE A 14 3.61 0.27 5.15
C PHE A 14 4.23 0.99 6.34
N GLY A 15 3.82 0.68 7.58
CA GLY A 15 4.32 1.34 8.79
C GLY A 15 5.84 1.19 8.97
N ARG A 16 6.40 0.00 8.68
CA ARG A 16 7.86 -0.22 8.73
C ARG A 16 8.58 0.64 7.70
N ASN A 17 8.16 0.57 6.44
CA ASN A 17 8.76 1.37 5.36
C ASN A 17 8.63 2.87 5.63
N ALA A 18 7.50 3.33 6.19
CA ALA A 18 7.32 4.72 6.60
C ALA A 18 8.29 5.10 7.72
N ALA A 19 8.39 4.30 8.79
CA ALA A 19 9.33 4.55 9.90
C ALA A 19 10.78 4.66 9.40
N GLU A 20 11.20 3.75 8.50
CA GLU A 20 12.52 3.81 7.87
C GLU A 20 12.72 5.07 7.01
N ALA A 21 11.74 5.43 6.17
CA ALA A 21 11.81 6.60 5.31
C ALA A 21 11.88 7.91 6.11
N PHE A 22 11.05 8.07 7.14
CA PHE A 22 11.09 9.22 8.03
C PHE A 22 12.42 9.31 8.80
N GLY A 23 12.94 8.19 9.30
CA GLY A 23 14.24 8.14 9.96
C GLY A 23 15.39 8.56 9.03
N ARG A 24 15.39 8.09 7.78
CA ARG A 24 16.36 8.51 6.76
C ARG A 24 16.25 10.00 6.41
N ALA A 25 15.06 10.59 6.52
CA ALA A 25 14.82 12.01 6.31
C ALA A 25 15.13 12.88 7.55
N GLY A 26 15.68 12.30 8.63
CA GLY A 26 16.09 13.04 9.83
C GLY A 26 14.94 13.36 10.79
N TRP A 27 13.75 12.78 10.59
CA TRP A 27 12.63 12.95 11.52
C TRP A 27 12.86 12.14 12.80
N THR A 28 12.36 12.66 13.92
CA THR A 28 12.21 11.89 15.15
C THR A 28 11.05 10.90 14.99
N VAL A 29 11.36 9.62 14.91
CA VAL A 29 10.36 8.55 14.71
C VAL A 29 9.95 7.95 16.04
N ARG A 30 8.66 8.03 16.38
CA ARG A 30 8.03 7.29 17.48
C ARG A 30 7.21 6.16 16.91
N GLN A 31 7.43 4.94 17.38
CA GLN A 31 6.63 3.78 16.98
C GLN A 31 5.63 3.45 18.08
N PHE A 32 4.35 3.33 17.74
CA PHE A 32 3.31 3.05 18.72
C PHE A 32 3.10 1.55 18.94
N ASP A 33 3.20 1.09 20.19
CA ASP A 33 2.82 -0.25 20.61
C ASP A 33 1.43 -0.26 21.26
N ARG A 34 0.45 -0.81 20.54
CA ARG A 34 -0.94 -0.92 21.00
C ARG A 34 -1.16 -1.69 22.31
N LYS A 35 -0.18 -2.47 22.77
CA LYS A 35 -0.27 -3.22 24.03
C LYS A 35 0.23 -2.43 25.24
N ARG A 36 1.05 -1.41 25.01
CA ARG A 36 1.83 -0.74 26.06
C ARG A 36 1.57 0.76 26.12
N ASP A 37 1.28 1.37 24.98
CA ASP A 37 1.22 2.81 24.86
C ASP A 37 -0.22 3.31 24.92
N ASP A 38 -0.38 4.52 25.48
CA ASP A 38 -1.59 5.32 25.34
C ASP A 38 -1.46 6.24 24.13
N LEU A 39 -2.48 6.24 23.25
CA LEU A 39 -2.42 6.93 21.96
C LEU A 39 -2.33 8.45 22.13
N ASP A 40 -3.12 9.02 23.02
CA ASP A 40 -3.12 10.46 23.28
C ASP A 40 -1.77 10.88 23.86
N ALA A 41 -1.20 10.09 24.77
CA ALA A 41 0.12 10.33 25.31
C ALA A 41 1.25 10.26 24.27
N ALA A 42 1.23 9.24 23.41
CA ALA A 42 2.25 9.05 22.39
C ALA A 42 2.21 10.14 21.30
N ALA A 43 1.02 10.66 21.00
CA ALA A 43 0.79 11.68 19.97
C ALA A 43 1.14 13.11 20.42
N ARG A 44 1.29 13.37 21.72
CA ARG A 44 1.66 14.72 22.21
C ARG A 44 2.99 15.19 21.60
N GLY A 45 2.94 16.33 20.92
CA GLY A 45 4.10 16.91 20.23
C GLY A 45 4.55 16.15 18.99
N ALA A 46 3.74 15.23 18.46
CA ALA A 46 3.94 14.69 17.12
C ALA A 46 3.34 15.65 16.09
N ASP A 47 4.10 15.96 15.04
CA ASP A 47 3.65 16.80 13.93
C ASP A 47 2.77 16.00 12.96
N VAL A 48 3.06 14.70 12.84
CA VAL A 48 2.40 13.77 11.92
C VAL A 48 2.11 12.44 12.61
N ILE A 49 0.92 11.89 12.37
CA ILE A 49 0.53 10.52 12.72
C ILE A 49 0.41 9.72 11.43
N VAL A 50 1.30 8.75 11.20
CA VAL A 50 1.14 7.76 10.13
C VAL A 50 0.23 6.65 10.64
N ASN A 51 -1.02 6.63 10.19
CA ASN A 51 -2.00 5.64 10.59
C ASN A 51 -1.95 4.39 9.69
N ALA A 52 -0.99 3.50 9.95
CA ALA A 52 -0.83 2.23 9.25
C ALA A 52 -1.45 1.03 10.00
N TRP A 53 -2.39 1.27 10.92
CA TRP A 53 -3.13 0.20 11.57
C TRP A 53 -4.04 -0.52 10.60
N ASN A 54 -3.77 -1.81 10.41
CA ASN A 54 -4.58 -2.66 9.58
C ASN A 54 -4.90 -3.97 10.31
N PRO A 55 -6.09 -4.08 10.93
CA PRO A 55 -6.56 -5.34 11.48
C PRO A 55 -6.68 -6.42 10.39
N PRO A 56 -6.73 -7.72 10.75
CA PRO A 56 -7.12 -8.77 9.82
C PRO A 56 -8.48 -8.48 9.18
N TYR A 57 -8.68 -8.81 7.90
CA TYR A 57 -9.94 -8.53 7.19
C TYR A 57 -11.22 -8.97 7.92
N PRO A 58 -11.27 -10.16 8.55
CA PRO A 58 -12.47 -10.57 9.29
C PRO A 58 -12.86 -9.62 10.42
N ASP A 59 -11.90 -8.89 10.99
CA ASP A 59 -12.12 -8.02 12.14
C ASP A 59 -12.46 -6.58 11.72
N TRP A 60 -12.41 -6.25 10.43
CA TRP A 60 -12.53 -4.86 9.96
C TRP A 60 -13.85 -4.22 10.38
N ALA A 61 -14.97 -4.91 10.18
CA ALA A 61 -16.30 -4.39 10.51
C ALA A 61 -16.41 -4.02 12.00
N ALA A 62 -15.77 -4.80 12.88
CA ALA A 62 -15.82 -4.59 14.31
C ALA A 62 -14.81 -3.53 14.81
N THR A 63 -13.68 -3.37 14.12
CA THR A 63 -12.52 -2.66 14.69
C THR A 63 -12.15 -1.37 13.97
N VAL A 64 -12.26 -1.31 12.63
CA VAL A 64 -11.82 -0.16 11.83
C VAL A 64 -12.56 1.12 12.23
N PRO A 65 -13.90 1.15 12.34
CA PRO A 65 -14.60 2.39 12.70
C PRO A 65 -14.13 2.99 14.03
N GLY A 66 -14.04 2.15 15.08
CA GLY A 66 -13.61 2.60 16.41
C GLY A 66 -12.15 3.01 16.47
N LEU A 67 -11.26 2.29 15.76
CA LEU A 67 -9.83 2.62 15.70
C LEU A 67 -9.61 3.98 15.02
N HIS A 68 -10.26 4.23 13.89
CA HIS A 68 -10.10 5.48 13.16
C HIS A 68 -10.78 6.66 13.88
N ALA A 69 -11.92 6.46 14.53
CA ALA A 69 -12.53 7.49 15.38
C ALA A 69 -11.60 7.94 16.52
N ARG A 70 -10.87 7.00 17.14
CA ARG A 70 -9.85 7.32 18.16
C ARG A 70 -8.71 8.15 17.58
N VAL A 71 -8.17 7.75 16.43
CA VAL A 71 -7.09 8.50 15.75
C VAL A 71 -7.55 9.91 15.37
N ILE A 72 -8.77 10.06 14.84
CA ILE A 72 -9.35 11.37 14.53
C ILE A 72 -9.42 12.23 15.80
N LYS A 73 -9.96 11.71 16.90
CA LYS A 73 -10.06 12.43 18.18
C LYS A 73 -8.68 12.86 18.70
N THR A 74 -7.69 11.95 18.67
CA THR A 74 -6.31 12.26 19.08
C THR A 74 -5.71 13.37 18.20
N ALA A 75 -5.91 13.30 16.88
CA ALA A 75 -5.40 14.30 15.95
C ALA A 75 -6.06 15.68 16.17
N GLN A 76 -7.37 15.73 16.45
CA GLN A 76 -8.07 16.95 16.82
C GLN A 76 -7.51 17.58 18.11
N ALA A 77 -7.20 16.76 19.12
CA ALA A 77 -6.68 17.23 20.40
C ALA A 77 -5.22 17.70 20.32
N THR A 78 -4.42 17.12 19.42
CA THR A 78 -2.98 17.40 19.30
C THR A 78 -2.62 18.37 18.18
N GLY A 79 -3.53 18.56 17.22
CA GLY A 79 -3.26 19.30 15.98
C GLY A 79 -2.39 18.53 14.98
N ALA A 80 -2.08 17.25 15.23
CA ALA A 80 -1.24 16.46 14.34
C ALA A 80 -1.92 16.18 13.00
N THR A 81 -1.14 16.22 11.92
CA THR A 81 -1.62 15.77 10.59
C THR A 81 -1.71 14.25 10.55
N VAL A 82 -2.77 13.68 9.98
CA VAL A 82 -2.89 12.23 9.82
C VAL A 82 -2.57 11.83 8.38
N ILE A 83 -1.62 10.90 8.21
CA ILE A 83 -1.41 10.21 6.95
C ILE A 83 -2.12 8.86 6.98
N ILE A 84 -2.88 8.55 5.93
CA ILE A 84 -3.54 7.26 5.75
C ILE A 84 -3.03 6.60 4.47
N PRO A 85 -2.50 5.36 4.53
CA PRO A 85 -2.29 4.55 3.35
C PRO A 85 -3.65 4.08 2.80
N GLY A 86 -4.15 4.77 1.77
CA GLY A 86 -5.37 4.44 1.04
C GLY A 86 -5.17 3.27 0.08
N ASN A 87 -6.26 2.61 -0.35
CA ASN A 87 -6.13 1.27 -0.93
C ASN A 87 -7.05 0.86 -2.09
N VAL A 88 -7.47 1.64 -3.07
CA VAL A 88 -8.35 1.20 -4.21
C VAL A 88 -9.67 0.46 -3.92
N TYR A 89 -9.96 -0.03 -2.72
CA TYR A 89 -11.11 -0.89 -2.40
C TYR A 89 -12.43 -0.13 -2.47
N VAL A 90 -12.35 1.20 -2.52
CA VAL A 90 -13.47 2.14 -2.60
C VAL A 90 -14.09 2.22 -4.00
N PHE A 91 -13.35 1.89 -5.07
CA PHE A 91 -13.81 2.17 -6.43
C PHE A 91 -14.86 1.17 -6.93
N GLY A 92 -14.80 -0.10 -6.54
CA GLY A 92 -15.74 -1.12 -7.03
C GLY A 92 -15.41 -1.61 -8.45
N ALA A 93 -16.08 -2.69 -8.89
CA ALA A 93 -15.70 -3.44 -10.09
C ALA A 93 -15.99 -2.72 -11.42
N ASP A 94 -17.00 -1.86 -11.45
CA ASP A 94 -17.51 -1.21 -12.67
C ASP A 94 -16.95 0.21 -12.87
N THR A 95 -16.09 0.68 -11.96
CA THR A 95 -15.51 2.02 -12.05
C THR A 95 -14.42 2.05 -13.13
N PRO A 96 -14.54 2.92 -14.15
CA PRO A 96 -13.59 2.96 -15.26
C PRO A 96 -12.22 3.48 -14.79
N ALA A 97 -11.15 2.85 -15.29
CA ALA A 97 -9.77 3.29 -15.07
C ALA A 97 -9.38 4.41 -16.07
N PRO A 98 -8.38 5.25 -15.75
CA PRO A 98 -7.61 5.27 -14.50
C PRO A 98 -8.43 5.78 -13.31
N TRP A 99 -8.17 5.21 -12.13
CA TRP A 99 -8.80 5.68 -10.90
C TRP A 99 -8.01 6.85 -10.31
N GLY A 100 -8.72 7.94 -10.02
CA GLY A 100 -8.17 9.16 -9.43
C GLY A 100 -9.01 9.67 -8.26
N PRO A 101 -8.67 10.82 -7.67
CA PRO A 101 -9.40 11.42 -6.55
C PRO A 101 -10.86 11.76 -6.86
N ASP A 102 -11.19 12.00 -8.13
CA ASP A 102 -12.54 12.33 -8.59
C ASP A 102 -13.34 11.09 -9.06
N SER A 103 -12.71 9.91 -9.07
CA SER A 103 -13.41 8.67 -9.43
C SER A 103 -14.44 8.31 -8.36
N PRO A 104 -15.63 7.81 -8.76
CA PRO A 104 -16.67 7.47 -7.79
C PRO A 104 -16.22 6.34 -6.86
N HIS A 105 -16.43 6.55 -5.57
CA HIS A 105 -16.29 5.50 -4.57
C HIS A 105 -17.52 4.58 -4.59
N ALA A 106 -17.60 3.69 -5.59
CA ALA A 106 -18.78 2.87 -5.90
C ALA A 106 -18.75 1.43 -5.34
N ALA A 107 -17.79 1.08 -4.48
CA ALA A 107 -17.71 -0.25 -3.91
C ALA A 107 -18.92 -0.59 -3.02
N THR A 108 -19.58 -1.70 -3.32
CA THR A 108 -20.75 -2.19 -2.57
C THR A 108 -20.44 -3.38 -1.66
N ASN A 109 -19.24 -3.95 -1.75
CA ASN A 109 -18.80 -5.04 -0.89
C ASN A 109 -18.45 -4.54 0.53
N PRO A 110 -18.60 -5.38 1.58
CA PRO A 110 -18.36 -4.97 2.97
C PRO A 110 -17.03 -4.24 3.24
N LEU A 111 -15.89 -4.78 2.79
CA LEU A 111 -14.57 -4.18 3.00
C LEU A 111 -14.40 -2.85 2.27
N GLY A 112 -15.02 -2.72 1.09
CA GLY A 112 -15.06 -1.48 0.32
C GLY A 112 -15.85 -0.41 1.07
N ARG A 113 -17.07 -0.73 1.51
CA ARG A 113 -17.93 0.19 2.30
C ARG A 113 -17.25 0.67 3.58
N ILE A 114 -16.59 -0.21 4.32
CA ILE A 114 -15.82 0.16 5.52
C ILE A 114 -14.76 1.23 5.20
N ARG A 115 -14.08 1.11 4.04
CA ARG A 115 -13.10 2.12 3.62
C ARG A 115 -13.76 3.42 3.19
N ILE A 116 -14.87 3.37 2.46
CA ILE A 116 -15.66 4.55 2.09
C ILE A 116 -16.08 5.33 3.34
N ASP A 117 -16.66 4.64 4.33
CA ASP A 117 -17.12 5.24 5.58
C ASP A 117 -15.96 5.83 6.40
N MET A 118 -14.83 5.11 6.46
CA MET A 118 -13.60 5.59 7.10
C MET A 118 -13.11 6.90 6.46
N GLU A 119 -13.02 6.94 5.13
CA GLU A 119 -12.53 8.11 4.39
C GLU A 119 -13.49 9.31 4.52
N ALA A 120 -14.80 9.05 4.50
CA ALA A 120 -15.82 10.06 4.77
C ALA A 120 -15.71 10.65 6.19
N ALA A 121 -15.43 9.81 7.19
CA ALA A 121 -15.24 10.26 8.57
C ALA A 121 -14.04 11.22 8.71
N TYR A 122 -12.91 10.93 8.07
CA TYR A 122 -11.77 11.86 8.06
C TYR A 122 -12.11 13.16 7.33
N ARG A 123 -12.76 13.08 6.16
CA ARG A 123 -13.17 14.25 5.38
C ARG A 123 -14.08 15.19 6.18
N ALA A 124 -15.00 14.63 6.97
CA ALA A 124 -15.93 15.40 7.81
C ALA A 124 -15.30 15.88 9.14
N SER A 125 -14.16 15.32 9.56
CA SER A 125 -13.60 15.57 10.89
C SER A 125 -12.91 16.92 11.09
N GLY A 126 -12.55 17.60 9.99
CA GLY A 126 -11.71 18.80 10.01
C GLY A 126 -10.23 18.55 10.34
N VAL A 127 -9.82 17.31 10.61
CA VAL A 127 -8.41 16.94 10.81
C VAL A 127 -7.66 17.07 9.50
N ARG A 128 -6.48 17.71 9.54
CA ARG A 128 -5.58 17.71 8.39
C ARG A 128 -5.18 16.28 8.05
N THR A 129 -5.65 15.78 6.91
CA THR A 129 -5.52 14.39 6.49
C THR A 129 -4.94 14.32 5.10
N ILE A 130 -3.90 13.51 4.93
CA ILE A 130 -3.35 13.14 3.63
C ILE A 130 -3.61 11.65 3.43
N LEU A 131 -4.50 11.33 2.51
CA LEU A 131 -4.78 9.97 2.08
C LEU A 131 -3.97 9.69 0.82
N LEU A 132 -2.98 8.80 0.93
CA LEU A 132 -2.16 8.39 -0.20
C LEU A 132 -2.58 7.00 -0.65
N ARG A 133 -3.32 6.93 -1.75
CA ARG A 133 -3.88 5.71 -2.31
C ARG A 133 -2.89 5.01 -3.23
N ALA A 134 -2.72 3.71 -3.03
CA ALA A 134 -1.85 2.88 -3.86
C ALA A 134 -2.49 1.53 -4.19
N GLY A 135 -1.96 0.88 -5.22
CA GLY A 135 -2.30 -0.50 -5.59
C GLY A 135 -1.62 -1.55 -4.71
N ASP A 136 -1.49 -2.77 -5.22
CA ASP A 136 -0.85 -3.87 -4.49
C ASP A 136 0.65 -3.64 -4.27
N PHE A 137 1.16 -4.12 -3.14
CA PHE A 137 2.51 -3.78 -2.71
C PHE A 137 3.60 -4.73 -3.21
N LEU A 138 4.69 -4.15 -3.67
CA LEU A 138 6.02 -4.77 -3.73
C LEU A 138 6.81 -4.30 -2.49
N ASP A 139 7.32 -5.25 -1.71
CA ASP A 139 8.02 -4.99 -0.45
C ASP A 139 9.43 -5.59 -0.52
N THR A 140 10.37 -5.04 0.22
CA THR A 140 11.79 -5.49 0.24
C THR A 140 12.02 -6.70 1.15
N CYS A 141 10.98 -7.18 1.82
CA CYS A 141 11.05 -8.36 2.67
C CYS A 141 9.74 -9.15 2.66
N ALA A 142 9.78 -10.40 3.15
CA ALA A 142 8.59 -11.22 3.31
C ALA A 142 7.63 -10.55 4.30
N SER A 143 6.48 -10.12 3.79
CA SER A 143 5.55 -9.22 4.50
C SER A 143 4.17 -9.83 4.68
N GLY A 144 3.97 -11.00 4.09
CA GLY A 144 2.70 -11.68 4.09
C GLY A 144 1.71 -11.19 3.02
N ASN A 145 2.16 -10.37 2.07
CA ASN A 145 1.32 -9.82 1.02
C ASN A 145 1.07 -10.85 -0.11
N TRP A 146 0.20 -10.51 -1.05
CA TRP A 146 -0.11 -11.39 -2.19
C TRP A 146 1.12 -11.74 -3.01
N PHE A 147 2.02 -10.78 -3.22
CA PHE A 147 3.25 -11.00 -3.98
C PHE A 147 4.10 -12.10 -3.34
N ASP A 148 4.52 -11.94 -2.08
CA ASP A 148 5.42 -12.89 -1.42
C ASP A 148 4.75 -14.21 -1.03
N GLN A 149 3.52 -14.21 -0.51
CA GLN A 149 2.87 -15.43 -0.02
C GLN A 149 2.24 -16.30 -1.10
N VAL A 150 1.86 -15.72 -2.23
CA VAL A 150 1.11 -16.42 -3.28
C VAL A 150 1.89 -16.43 -4.57
N MET A 151 2.27 -15.24 -5.05
CA MET A 151 2.73 -15.11 -6.43
C MET A 151 4.12 -15.67 -6.65
N ILE A 152 5.07 -15.32 -5.78
CA ILE A 152 6.46 -15.79 -5.86
C ILE A 152 6.77 -16.96 -4.92
N LYS A 153 5.77 -17.54 -4.24
CA LYS A 153 5.96 -18.64 -3.26
C LYS A 153 6.77 -19.83 -3.80
N ARG A 154 6.67 -20.10 -5.11
CA ARG A 154 7.38 -21.18 -5.80
C ARG A 154 8.34 -20.68 -6.88
N LEU A 155 8.83 -19.44 -6.73
CA LEU A 155 9.76 -18.83 -7.67
C LEU A 155 11.11 -19.57 -7.69
N ASP A 156 11.53 -20.13 -6.56
CA ASP A 156 12.67 -21.06 -6.43
C ASP A 156 12.57 -22.26 -7.39
N LYS A 157 11.34 -22.67 -7.73
CA LYS A 157 11.01 -23.74 -8.68
C LYS A 157 10.64 -23.21 -10.07
N GLY A 158 10.97 -21.96 -10.38
CA GLY A 158 10.67 -21.31 -11.67
C GLY A 158 9.17 -21.12 -11.91
N ARG A 159 8.34 -20.95 -10.87
CA ARG A 159 6.90 -20.77 -11.00
C ARG A 159 6.42 -19.46 -10.38
N PHE A 160 5.69 -18.69 -11.18
CA PHE A 160 4.98 -17.49 -10.75
C PHE A 160 3.46 -17.72 -10.86
N THR A 161 2.74 -17.55 -9.75
CA THR A 161 1.30 -17.86 -9.66
C THR A 161 0.46 -16.59 -9.59
N TYR A 162 -0.20 -16.22 -10.67
CA TYR A 162 -1.01 -15.01 -10.73
C TYR A 162 -2.45 -15.27 -10.22
N PRO A 163 -3.03 -14.42 -9.34
CA PRO A 163 -4.34 -14.69 -8.75
C PRO A 163 -5.52 -14.59 -9.73
N GLY A 164 -5.40 -13.81 -10.81
CA GLY A 164 -6.54 -13.50 -11.70
C GLY A 164 -6.28 -13.73 -13.18
N ASN A 165 -6.78 -12.80 -13.99
CA ASN A 165 -6.46 -12.74 -15.41
C ASN A 165 -5.05 -12.11 -15.58
N PRO A 166 -4.05 -12.84 -16.09
CA PRO A 166 -2.69 -12.29 -16.20
C PRO A 166 -2.53 -11.31 -17.37
N ASP A 167 -3.56 -11.11 -18.19
CA ASP A 167 -3.56 -10.27 -19.39
C ASP A 167 -4.11 -8.86 -19.14
N ILE A 168 -4.65 -8.57 -17.94
CA ILE A 168 -5.23 -7.26 -17.62
C ILE A 168 -4.25 -6.39 -16.82
N PRO A 169 -4.29 -5.06 -17.00
CA PRO A 169 -3.48 -4.13 -16.20
C PRO A 169 -3.91 -4.16 -14.73
N HIS A 170 -2.93 -4.09 -13.84
CA HIS A 170 -3.09 -4.06 -12.39
C HIS A 170 -2.15 -3.02 -11.79
N ALA A 171 -2.62 -2.27 -10.79
CA ALA A 171 -1.83 -1.22 -10.16
C ALA A 171 -0.93 -1.79 -9.04
N TRP A 172 0.35 -1.41 -9.06
CA TRP A 172 1.37 -1.85 -8.10
C TRP A 172 2.09 -0.66 -7.50
N ALA A 173 2.54 -0.79 -6.25
CA ALA A 173 3.35 0.22 -5.59
C ALA A 173 4.53 -0.41 -4.86
N TYR A 174 5.73 0.10 -5.14
CA TYR A 174 6.92 -0.23 -4.37
C TYR A 174 6.89 0.53 -3.03
N LEU A 175 6.87 -0.22 -1.93
CA LEU A 175 6.67 0.36 -0.60
C LEU A 175 7.73 1.39 -0.18
N PRO A 176 9.02 1.22 -0.47
CA PRO A 176 10.02 2.26 -0.22
C PRO A 176 9.74 3.59 -0.93
N ASP A 177 9.24 3.55 -2.16
CA ASP A 177 8.86 4.77 -2.89
C ASP A 177 7.60 5.39 -2.32
N LEU A 178 6.58 4.57 -2.03
CA LEU A 178 5.35 5.05 -1.41
C LEU A 178 5.63 5.72 -0.04
N ALA A 179 6.58 5.17 0.72
CA ALA A 179 7.04 5.73 1.98
C ALA A 179 7.85 7.04 1.77
N ARG A 180 8.75 7.10 0.78
CA ARG A 180 9.43 8.35 0.37
C ARG A 180 8.43 9.44 0.03
N ALA A 181 7.43 9.12 -0.80
CA ALA A 181 6.38 10.06 -1.17
C ALA A 181 5.61 10.55 0.06
N THR A 182 5.34 9.66 1.03
CA THR A 182 4.68 10.00 2.29
C THR A 182 5.47 11.02 3.11
N VAL A 183 6.80 10.88 3.18
CA VAL A 183 7.67 11.86 3.85
C VAL A 183 7.56 13.23 3.16
N THR A 184 7.71 13.28 1.84
CA THR A 184 7.67 14.56 1.11
C THR A 184 6.28 15.23 1.19
N LEU A 185 5.21 14.45 1.16
CA LEU A 185 3.84 14.97 1.39
C LEU A 185 3.68 15.52 2.81
N SER A 186 4.27 14.84 3.80
CA SER A 186 4.26 15.30 5.19
C SER A 186 5.01 16.62 5.36
N GLU A 187 6.12 16.82 4.67
CA GLU A 187 6.87 18.09 4.67
C GLU A 187 6.08 19.23 4.02
N ARG A 188 5.24 18.92 3.04
CA ARG A 188 4.37 19.89 2.33
C ARG A 188 2.97 20.03 2.94
N ARG A 189 2.67 19.37 4.07
CA ARG A 189 1.31 19.26 4.64
C ARG A 189 0.55 20.59 4.78
N GLU A 190 1.25 21.68 5.10
CA GLU A 190 0.63 23.00 5.28
C GLU A 190 0.18 23.66 3.96
N THR A 191 0.76 23.26 2.82
CA THR A 191 0.38 23.79 1.51
C THR A 191 -0.75 22.96 0.86
N LEU A 192 -1.12 21.84 1.47
CA LEU A 192 -2.17 20.95 0.98
C LEU A 192 -3.54 21.34 1.55
N PRO A 193 -4.64 20.99 0.85
CA PRO A 193 -5.98 21.08 1.42
C PRO A 193 -6.07 20.34 2.76
N VAL A 194 -7.01 20.73 3.61
CA VAL A 194 -7.23 20.07 4.92
C VAL A 194 -7.46 18.57 4.73
N PHE A 195 -8.26 18.17 3.75
CA PHE A 195 -8.38 16.78 3.33
C PHE A 195 -7.80 16.64 1.92
N CYS A 196 -6.67 15.94 1.80
CA CYS A 196 -5.95 15.72 0.55
C CYS A 196 -6.01 14.23 0.19
N ASP A 197 -6.75 13.89 -0.86
CA ASP A 197 -6.79 12.55 -1.45
C ASP A 197 -5.91 12.53 -2.69
N LEU A 198 -4.88 11.67 -2.69
CA LEU A 198 -3.93 11.53 -3.79
C LEU A 198 -3.77 10.06 -4.15
N THR A 199 -3.74 9.80 -5.45
CA THR A 199 -3.39 8.51 -6.02
C THR A 199 -1.90 8.48 -6.35
N TYR A 200 -1.16 7.58 -5.72
CA TYR A 200 0.22 7.26 -6.11
C TYR A 200 0.18 6.38 -7.37
N PRO A 201 0.68 6.84 -8.53
CA PRO A 201 0.50 6.14 -9.79
C PRO A 201 1.23 4.78 -9.82
N GLY A 202 2.34 4.66 -9.09
CA GLY A 202 3.15 3.44 -9.03
C GLY A 202 3.43 2.85 -10.42
N TYR A 203 3.25 1.54 -10.55
CA TYR A 203 3.35 0.83 -11.83
C TYR A 203 1.99 0.28 -12.24
N THR A 204 1.71 0.27 -13.54
CA THR A 204 0.59 -0.48 -14.12
C THR A 204 1.15 -1.65 -14.90
N MET A 205 0.99 -2.88 -14.38
CA MET A 205 1.59 -4.08 -14.94
C MET A 205 0.56 -5.21 -15.04
N THR A 206 0.65 -5.98 -16.12
CA THR A 206 -0.03 -7.26 -16.27
C THR A 206 0.74 -8.38 -15.58
N GLY A 207 0.07 -9.49 -15.26
CA GLY A 207 0.74 -10.68 -14.74
C GLY A 207 1.81 -11.24 -15.69
N ARG A 208 1.64 -11.08 -17.02
CA ARG A 208 2.68 -11.44 -17.99
C ARG A 208 3.90 -10.54 -17.91
N GLN A 209 3.73 -9.23 -17.81
CA GLN A 209 4.84 -8.30 -17.69
C GLN A 209 5.65 -8.55 -16.42
N ILE A 210 4.99 -8.84 -15.29
CA ILE A 210 5.67 -9.25 -14.06
C ILE A 210 6.44 -10.56 -14.27
N ALA A 211 5.85 -11.56 -14.92
CA ALA A 211 6.54 -12.82 -15.20
C ALA A 211 7.80 -12.59 -16.04
N THR A 212 7.74 -11.78 -17.10
CA THR A 212 8.89 -11.40 -17.91
C THR A 212 9.96 -10.67 -17.09
N GLY A 213 9.56 -9.71 -16.25
CA GLY A 213 10.49 -9.03 -15.34
C GLY A 213 11.17 -10.01 -14.37
N LEU A 214 10.42 -11.00 -13.86
CA LEU A 214 10.98 -12.06 -13.01
C LEU A 214 11.99 -12.92 -13.77
N GLU A 215 11.76 -13.25 -15.04
CA GLU A 215 12.75 -13.96 -15.87
C GLU A 215 14.05 -13.16 -16.01
N GLN A 216 13.94 -11.86 -16.25
CA GLN A 216 15.08 -10.96 -16.38
C GLN A 216 15.90 -10.87 -15.09
N VAL A 217 15.25 -10.60 -13.94
CA VAL A 217 15.99 -10.40 -12.67
C VAL A 217 16.53 -11.71 -12.09
N THR A 218 15.93 -12.86 -12.41
CA THR A 218 16.42 -14.17 -11.94
C THR A 218 17.39 -14.84 -12.91
N GLY A 219 17.41 -14.42 -14.18
CA GLY A 219 18.17 -15.08 -15.25
C GLY A 219 17.68 -16.50 -15.54
N ARG A 220 16.43 -16.83 -15.20
CA ARG A 220 15.84 -18.17 -15.32
C ARG A 220 14.46 -18.07 -15.97
N ARG A 221 14.04 -19.16 -16.62
CA ARG A 221 12.67 -19.27 -17.15
C ARG A 221 11.66 -19.31 -16.01
N VAL A 222 10.60 -18.53 -16.12
CA VAL A 222 9.52 -18.42 -15.12
C VAL A 222 8.20 -18.82 -15.77
N ALA A 223 7.67 -19.96 -15.35
CA ALA A 223 6.37 -20.43 -15.80
C ALA A 223 5.25 -19.68 -15.07
N LEU A 224 4.57 -18.79 -15.80
CA LEU A 224 3.32 -18.17 -15.36
C LEU A 224 2.20 -19.22 -15.22
N LYS A 225 1.56 -19.27 -14.06
CA LYS A 225 0.40 -20.11 -13.75
C LYS A 225 -0.71 -19.27 -13.15
N ARG A 226 -1.96 -19.63 -13.40
CA ARG A 226 -3.12 -19.01 -12.73
C ARG A 226 -3.41 -19.74 -11.42
N MET A 227 -3.74 -18.98 -10.38
CA MET A 227 -4.14 -19.53 -9.09
C MET A 227 -5.46 -20.29 -9.20
N ASN A 228 -5.53 -21.46 -8.55
CA ASN A 228 -6.81 -22.14 -8.35
C ASN A 228 -7.48 -21.58 -7.08
N TRP A 229 -8.67 -21.00 -7.24
CA TRP A 229 -9.46 -20.46 -6.11
C TRP A 229 -10.34 -21.50 -5.41
N LEU A 230 -10.48 -22.71 -5.96
CA LEU A 230 -11.32 -23.77 -5.39
C LEU A 230 -10.95 -24.10 -3.93
N PRO A 231 -9.67 -24.19 -3.52
CA PRO A 231 -9.32 -24.42 -2.11
C PRO A 231 -9.85 -23.33 -1.17
N LEU A 232 -9.87 -22.06 -1.60
CA LEU A 232 -10.41 -20.96 -0.79
C LEU A 232 -11.94 -21.04 -0.68
N HIS A 233 -12.62 -21.42 -1.77
CA HIS A 233 -14.07 -21.65 -1.73
C HIS A 233 -14.45 -22.77 -0.76
N LEU A 234 -13.69 -23.86 -0.73
CA LEU A 234 -13.94 -24.98 0.18
C LEU A 234 -13.60 -24.64 1.64
N ALA A 235 -12.59 -23.80 1.87
CA ALA A 235 -12.21 -23.36 3.22
C ALA A 235 -13.14 -22.27 3.79
N ARG A 236 -13.94 -21.59 2.97
CA ARG A 236 -14.80 -20.46 3.35
C ARG A 236 -15.66 -20.72 4.61
N PRO A 237 -16.30 -21.88 4.83
CA PRO A 237 -17.17 -22.09 6.00
C PRO A 237 -16.44 -22.10 7.34
N VAL A 238 -15.15 -22.47 7.35
CA VAL A 238 -14.35 -22.68 8.57
C VAL A 238 -13.21 -21.66 8.72
N TRP A 239 -12.92 -20.88 7.68
CA TRP A 239 -11.85 -19.89 7.68
C TRP A 239 -12.39 -18.53 7.20
N SER A 240 -12.70 -17.65 8.15
CA SER A 240 -13.28 -16.32 7.88
C SER A 240 -12.45 -15.48 6.91
N LEU A 241 -11.11 -15.57 6.99
CA LEU A 241 -10.21 -14.88 6.07
C LEU A 241 -10.40 -15.33 4.62
N ALA A 242 -10.74 -16.59 4.35
CA ALA A 242 -11.04 -17.04 2.99
C ALA A 242 -12.25 -16.30 2.40
N GLY A 243 -13.28 -16.02 3.21
CA GLY A 243 -14.43 -15.21 2.81
C GLY A 243 -14.01 -13.81 2.36
N SER A 244 -13.20 -13.13 3.16
CA SER A 244 -12.67 -11.79 2.83
C SER A 244 -11.76 -11.78 1.60
N LEU A 245 -10.93 -12.81 1.42
CA LEU A 245 -10.08 -12.93 0.23
C LEU A 245 -10.90 -13.17 -1.04
N LEU A 246 -11.97 -13.96 -0.95
CA LEU A 246 -12.91 -14.19 -2.05
C LEU A 246 -13.72 -12.94 -2.39
N GLU A 247 -14.09 -12.14 -1.38
CA GLU A 247 -14.74 -10.85 -1.57
C GLU A 247 -13.88 -9.91 -2.43
N MET A 248 -12.59 -9.78 -2.11
CA MET A 248 -11.67 -8.89 -2.83
C MET A 248 -11.14 -9.48 -4.14
N ARG A 249 -11.53 -10.71 -4.50
CA ARG A 249 -11.07 -11.39 -5.72
C ARG A 249 -11.37 -10.61 -6.99
N TYR A 250 -12.43 -9.79 -7.00
CA TYR A 250 -12.83 -9.04 -8.19
C TYR A 250 -11.71 -8.13 -8.70
N LEU A 251 -10.89 -7.55 -7.82
CA LEU A 251 -9.76 -6.68 -8.19
C LEU A 251 -8.74 -7.39 -9.10
N TRP A 252 -8.56 -8.69 -8.95
CA TRP A 252 -7.69 -9.49 -9.82
C TRP A 252 -8.28 -9.76 -11.22
N ASN A 253 -9.55 -9.39 -11.44
CA ASN A 253 -10.27 -9.55 -12.70
C ASN A 253 -10.82 -8.23 -13.24
N THR A 254 -10.58 -7.11 -12.56
CA THR A 254 -10.94 -5.75 -12.98
C THR A 254 -9.67 -5.05 -13.47
N PRO A 255 -9.57 -4.63 -14.75
CA PRO A 255 -8.42 -3.87 -15.23
C PRO A 255 -8.36 -2.52 -14.52
N HIS A 256 -7.22 -2.17 -13.93
CA HIS A 256 -7.09 -0.90 -13.22
C HIS A 256 -5.67 -0.33 -13.23
N SER A 257 -5.64 1.00 -13.16
CA SER A 257 -4.45 1.86 -13.05
C SER A 257 -4.82 3.08 -12.22
N LEU A 258 -3.82 3.78 -11.68
CA LEU A 258 -4.03 4.97 -10.86
C LEU A 258 -3.59 6.23 -11.62
N ASP A 259 -4.45 7.25 -11.63
CA ASP A 259 -4.13 8.54 -12.24
C ASP A 259 -3.06 9.26 -11.40
N GLY A 260 -1.92 9.59 -12.02
CA GLY A 260 -0.82 10.27 -11.37
C GLY A 260 -0.85 11.79 -11.47
N ALA A 261 -1.83 12.39 -12.17
CA ALA A 261 -1.80 13.82 -12.50
C ALA A 261 -1.79 14.73 -11.27
N ALA A 262 -2.65 14.47 -10.28
CA ALA A 262 -2.68 15.24 -9.03
C ALA A 262 -1.40 15.04 -8.21
N PHE A 263 -0.89 13.81 -8.15
CA PHE A 263 0.35 13.48 -7.47
C PHE A 263 1.56 14.21 -8.07
N ALA A 264 1.69 14.20 -9.41
CA ALA A 264 2.79 14.86 -10.11
C ALA A 264 2.77 16.39 -9.96
N LYS A 265 1.58 17.00 -9.84
CA LYS A 265 1.46 18.44 -9.51
C LYS A 265 1.99 18.75 -8.11
N VAL A 266 1.71 17.88 -7.13
CA VAL A 266 2.14 18.08 -5.75
C VAL A 266 3.63 17.76 -5.58
N LEU A 267 4.12 16.70 -6.24
CA LEU A 267 5.49 16.21 -6.16
C LEU A 267 6.13 16.07 -7.56
N PRO A 268 6.44 17.18 -8.26
CA PRO A 268 6.94 17.16 -9.63
C PRO A 268 8.34 16.55 -9.77
N GLU A 269 9.13 16.57 -8.70
CA GLU A 269 10.50 16.05 -8.66
C GLU A 269 10.57 14.59 -8.18
N PHE A 270 9.42 13.96 -7.91
CA PHE A 270 9.40 12.60 -7.39
C PHE A 270 9.81 11.60 -8.48
N VAL A 271 10.98 11.01 -8.31
CA VAL A 271 11.47 9.93 -9.17
C VAL A 271 11.14 8.58 -8.52
N GLN A 272 10.38 7.78 -9.26
CA GLN A 272 10.09 6.38 -8.92
C GLN A 272 11.31 5.50 -9.20
N THR A 273 11.50 4.49 -8.36
CA THR A 273 12.45 3.41 -8.60
C THR A 273 12.05 2.68 -9.88
N PRO A 274 12.98 2.38 -10.82
CA PRO A 274 12.69 1.56 -12.00
C PRO A 274 12.04 0.22 -11.61
N PHE A 275 11.08 -0.23 -12.41
CA PHE A 275 10.27 -1.41 -12.07
C PHE A 275 11.13 -2.67 -11.86
N GLU A 276 12.15 -2.88 -12.69
CA GLU A 276 13.07 -4.02 -12.60
C GLU A 276 13.84 -4.01 -11.28
N GLN A 277 14.26 -2.83 -10.81
CA GLN A 277 14.95 -2.69 -9.53
C GLN A 277 14.00 -2.93 -8.35
N ALA A 278 12.78 -2.40 -8.42
CA ALA A 278 11.76 -2.66 -7.40
C ALA A 278 11.39 -4.15 -7.34
N LEU A 279 11.28 -4.80 -8.50
CA LEU A 279 10.97 -6.23 -8.61
C LEU A 279 12.12 -7.10 -8.10
N ALA A 280 13.37 -6.76 -8.43
CA ALA A 280 14.56 -7.44 -7.91
C ALA A 280 14.63 -7.32 -6.37
N SER A 281 14.31 -6.16 -5.83
CA SER A 281 14.26 -5.92 -4.38
C SER A 281 13.12 -6.70 -3.71
N ALA A 282 12.08 -7.06 -4.46
CA ALA A 282 10.90 -7.73 -3.94
C ALA A 282 10.98 -9.27 -3.92
N ILE A 283 12.08 -9.86 -4.39
CA ILE A 283 12.29 -11.31 -4.38
C ILE A 283 13.47 -11.70 -3.46
N PRO A 284 13.51 -12.96 -2.96
CA PRO A 284 14.64 -13.40 -2.14
C PRO A 284 15.98 -13.25 -2.89
N ALA A 285 16.96 -12.58 -2.28
CA ALA A 285 18.25 -12.27 -2.91
C ALA A 285 18.97 -13.49 -3.53
N ARG A 286 18.83 -14.67 -2.92
CA ARG A 286 19.37 -15.94 -3.44
C ARG A 286 18.82 -16.38 -4.81
N LEU A 287 17.74 -15.75 -5.27
CA LEU A 287 17.10 -16.03 -6.56
C LEU A 287 17.51 -15.05 -7.66
N LEU A 288 18.20 -13.96 -7.30
CA LEU A 288 18.68 -12.98 -8.27
C LEU A 288 19.78 -13.58 -9.15
N ALA A 289 19.82 -13.14 -10.40
CA ALA A 289 20.98 -13.37 -11.24
C ALA A 289 22.20 -12.68 -10.61
N ALA A 290 23.38 -13.26 -10.76
CA ALA A 290 24.61 -12.81 -10.09
C ALA A 290 25.00 -11.34 -10.40
N GLN A 291 24.46 -10.76 -11.46
CA GLN A 291 24.73 -9.39 -11.92
C GLN A 291 23.66 -8.37 -11.49
N VAL A 292 22.58 -8.81 -10.81
CA VAL A 292 21.49 -7.93 -10.39
C VAL A 292 21.71 -7.50 -8.95
N HIS A 293 22.03 -6.21 -8.78
CA HIS A 293 22.23 -5.58 -7.48
C HIS A 293 21.05 -4.64 -7.17
N PRO A 294 20.05 -5.07 -6.37
CA PRO A 294 18.83 -4.28 -6.14
C PRO A 294 19.10 -2.93 -5.45
N ASP A 295 20.20 -2.83 -4.71
CA ASP A 295 20.60 -1.62 -3.98
C ASP A 295 21.42 -0.63 -4.82
N GLN A 296 21.81 -0.98 -6.05
CA GLN A 296 22.53 -0.09 -6.96
C GLN A 296 21.55 0.55 -7.95
N ALA A 297 21.60 1.87 -8.09
CA ALA A 297 20.86 2.57 -9.13
C ALA A 297 21.29 2.02 -10.49
N VAL A 298 20.32 1.59 -11.30
CA VAL A 298 20.59 1.21 -12.70
C VAL A 298 21.15 2.47 -13.36
N ALA A 299 22.41 2.43 -13.81
CA ALA A 299 22.96 3.53 -14.59
C ALA A 299 22.00 3.76 -15.76
N ALA A 300 21.36 4.94 -15.80
CA ALA A 300 20.51 5.31 -16.91
C ALA A 300 21.40 5.22 -18.16
N GLY A 301 21.11 4.22 -19.01
CA GLY A 301 21.78 4.08 -20.29
C GLY A 301 21.58 5.38 -21.07
N LEU A 302 22.70 5.93 -21.53
CA LEU A 302 22.81 7.07 -22.44
C LEU A 302 21.92 6.92 -23.67
#